data_AF-A0A918IJG2-F1
#
_entry.id   AF-A0A918IJG2-F1
#
_cell.length_a   1.000
_cell.length_b   1.000
_cell.length_c   1.000
_cell.angle_alpha   90.00
_cell.angle_beta   90.00
_cell.angle_gamma   90.00
#
_symmetry.space_group_name_H-M   'P 1'
#
loop_
_entity.id
_entity.type
_entity.pdbx_description
1 polymer ?
#
loop_
_entity_poly.entity_id
_entity_poly.type
_entity_poly.pdbx_seq_one_letter_code
_entity_poly.pdbx_strand_id
1 'polypeptide(L)'
;MPAQGRSPAYARPVLRILDARTGEPVPAAPARRGLTRIEAYASGLDPTALRVLLTADLLVRALELSGTPVWTILTAPHRQAELRAAATTLSIRPFEDGRDLASGLGEAQAIHVTPEGADVLGAGPVMLVAPVRWREGPADGPAPAGAPTSGGAEPPGGAGGTGPGVPDGTAPGASGAGTAPGRTPGPAAHPAFPVLLADPAALRLALCSVPRGEAVRLDSAVLGEAAARLARWRRAVAGWARQPSRPVPDEVRARLRAAWEDDLDLPGVLDVLRSVESAPDLPDGARFETYVYADRLLALDLARDLGSLA
;
A
#
# COMPACT_ATOMS: atom_id res chain seq x y z
N MET A 1 -23.38 -45.08 -23.26
CA MET A 1 -23.25 -43.62 -23.10
C MET A 1 -23.82 -43.23 -21.76
N PRO A 2 -22.99 -43.08 -20.70
CA PRO A 2 -23.45 -42.51 -19.44
C PRO A 2 -23.74 -41.02 -19.63
N ALA A 3 -24.85 -40.53 -19.08
CA ALA A 3 -25.17 -39.12 -19.12
C ALA A 3 -24.13 -38.32 -18.32
N GLN A 4 -23.60 -37.22 -18.87
CA GLN A 4 -22.86 -36.25 -18.07
C GLN A 4 -23.72 -35.81 -16.88
N GLY A 5 -23.21 -36.03 -15.67
CA GLY A 5 -23.82 -35.47 -14.46
C GLY A 5 -23.92 -33.96 -14.60
N ARG A 6 -25.06 -33.39 -14.17
CA ARG A 6 -25.26 -31.93 -14.17
C ARG A 6 -24.12 -31.28 -13.40
N SER A 7 -23.38 -30.37 -14.04
CA SER A 7 -22.40 -29.52 -13.35
C SER A 7 -23.06 -28.84 -12.15
N PRO A 8 -22.42 -28.82 -10.97
CA PRO A 8 -23.00 -28.20 -9.78
C PRO A 8 -23.17 -26.70 -10.02
N ALA A 9 -24.43 -26.28 -10.11
CA ALA A 9 -24.77 -24.90 -10.41
C ALA A 9 -24.52 -23.99 -9.18
N TYR A 10 -23.68 -22.97 -9.36
CA TYR A 10 -23.58 -21.81 -8.48
C TYR A 10 -23.10 -22.01 -7.03
N ALA A 11 -22.05 -22.81 -6.81
CA ALA A 11 -21.05 -22.36 -5.84
C ALA A 11 -20.25 -21.23 -6.52
N ARG A 12 -20.69 -19.97 -6.39
CA ARG A 12 -19.80 -18.84 -6.72
C ARG A 12 -18.57 -18.98 -5.82
N PRO A 13 -17.35 -19.01 -6.38
CA PRO A 13 -16.16 -18.83 -5.58
C PRO A 13 -16.32 -17.59 -4.68
N VAL A 14 -16.00 -17.75 -3.40
CA VAL A 14 -16.06 -16.67 -2.41
C VAL A 14 -14.62 -16.42 -2.01
N LEU A 15 -14.18 -15.16 -2.13
CA LEU A 15 -12.90 -14.70 -1.61
C LEU A 15 -12.68 -15.24 -0.20
N ARG A 16 -11.64 -16.04 -0.01
CA ARG A 16 -11.19 -16.53 1.28
C ARG A 16 -10.01 -15.71 1.74
N ILE A 17 -9.89 -15.57 3.06
CA ILE A 17 -8.76 -14.90 3.70
C ILE A 17 -8.26 -15.77 4.85
N LEU A 18 -6.95 -15.83 5.04
CA LEU A 18 -6.34 -16.51 6.18
C LEU A 18 -6.54 -15.64 7.43
N ASP A 19 -7.42 -16.08 8.33
CA ASP A 19 -7.67 -15.40 9.61
C ASP A 19 -6.52 -15.68 10.58
N ALA A 20 -5.74 -14.66 10.88
CA ALA A 20 -4.57 -14.77 11.74
C ALA A 20 -4.90 -15.13 13.21
N ARG A 21 -6.17 -15.01 13.64
CA ARG A 21 -6.59 -15.47 14.98
C ARG A 21 -6.70 -16.98 15.08
N THR A 22 -7.02 -17.65 13.99
CA THR A 22 -7.32 -19.09 13.95
C THR A 22 -6.33 -19.89 13.12
N GLY A 23 -5.62 -19.26 12.19
CA GLY A 23 -4.79 -19.93 11.18
C GLY A 23 -5.60 -20.57 10.06
N GLU A 24 -6.91 -20.35 10.00
CA GLU A 24 -7.83 -21.01 9.08
C GLU A 24 -8.29 -20.06 7.95
N PRO A 25 -8.50 -20.55 6.72
CA PRO A 25 -9.05 -19.75 5.64
C PRO A 25 -10.56 -19.57 5.81
N VAL A 26 -11.04 -18.33 5.98
CA VAL A 26 -12.45 -17.97 6.21
C VAL A 26 -13.01 -17.13 5.05
N PRO A 27 -14.33 -17.15 4.77
CA PRO A 27 -14.91 -16.31 3.73
C PRO A 27 -14.87 -14.82 4.11
N ALA A 28 -14.35 -13.99 3.21
CA ALA A 28 -14.24 -12.54 3.35
C ALA A 28 -15.54 -11.79 3.05
N ALA A 29 -16.62 -12.49 2.75
CA ALA A 29 -17.95 -11.92 2.53
C ALA A 29 -19.00 -12.80 3.21
N PRO A 30 -20.06 -12.22 3.80
CA PRO A 30 -21.13 -12.98 4.41
C PRO A 30 -21.88 -13.82 3.37
N ALA A 31 -22.36 -15.00 3.78
CA ALA A 31 -23.09 -15.93 2.89
C ALA A 31 -24.45 -15.39 2.39
N ARG A 32 -24.96 -14.31 3.01
CA ARG A 32 -26.10 -13.52 2.54
C ARG A 32 -25.56 -12.17 2.06
N ARG A 33 -26.26 -11.52 1.11
CA ARG A 33 -25.87 -10.22 0.51
C ARG A 33 -25.91 -9.04 1.51
N GLY A 34 -25.07 -9.09 2.53
CA GLY A 34 -24.86 -8.04 3.52
C GLY A 34 -23.65 -7.18 3.19
N LEU A 35 -23.58 -6.02 3.86
CA LEU A 35 -22.41 -5.14 3.82
C LEU A 35 -21.23 -5.82 4.51
N THR A 36 -20.05 -5.80 3.88
CA THR A 36 -18.78 -6.16 4.53
C THR A 36 -18.09 -4.89 4.99
N ARG A 37 -17.57 -4.86 6.22
CA ARG A 37 -16.84 -3.71 6.77
C ARG A 37 -15.35 -4.05 6.83
N ILE A 38 -14.52 -3.25 6.19
CA ILE A 38 -13.06 -3.37 6.23
C ILE A 38 -12.51 -2.29 7.16
N GLU A 39 -11.90 -2.71 8.27
CA GLU A 39 -11.30 -1.82 9.25
C GLU A 39 -9.77 -1.91 9.12
N ALA A 40 -9.15 -0.84 8.62
CA ALA A 40 -7.70 -0.75 8.47
C ALA A 40 -7.07 -0.06 9.69
N TYR A 41 -6.07 -0.70 10.30
CA TYR A 41 -5.37 -0.20 11.50
C TYR A 41 -3.93 0.19 11.14
N ALA A 42 -3.58 1.46 11.36
CA ALA A 42 -2.25 1.98 11.06
C ALA A 42 -1.67 2.74 12.27
N SER A 43 -0.47 2.39 12.69
CA SER A 43 0.21 2.98 13.85
C SER A 43 0.79 4.38 13.60
N GLY A 44 1.05 4.75 12.34
CA GLY A 44 1.63 6.05 11.99
C GLY A 44 1.86 6.25 10.49
N LEU A 45 2.78 7.15 10.15
CA LEU A 45 3.20 7.43 8.77
C LEU A 45 4.50 6.69 8.44
N ASP A 46 4.37 5.45 8.00
CA ASP A 46 5.50 4.57 7.64
C ASP A 46 5.14 3.66 6.43
N PRO A 47 6.11 2.97 5.82
CA PRO A 47 5.86 2.15 4.64
C PRO A 47 4.99 0.90 4.91
N THR A 48 4.96 0.40 6.15
CA THR A 48 4.07 -0.71 6.56
C THR A 48 2.63 -0.22 6.66
N ALA A 49 2.41 0.97 7.24
CA ALA A 49 1.09 1.60 7.26
C ALA A 49 0.53 1.81 5.85
N LEU A 50 1.37 2.25 4.88
CA LEU A 50 0.97 2.32 3.47
C LEU A 50 0.62 0.95 2.88
N ARG A 51 1.37 -0.10 3.21
CA ARG A 51 1.04 -1.47 2.77
C ARG A 51 -0.27 -1.97 3.36
N VAL A 52 -0.57 -1.68 4.63
CA VAL A 52 -1.86 -2.01 5.26
C VAL A 52 -3.02 -1.38 4.50
N LEU A 53 -2.94 -0.08 4.19
CA LEU A 53 -3.97 0.62 3.41
C LEU A 53 -4.08 0.09 1.98
N LEU A 54 -2.96 -0.28 1.36
CA LEU A 54 -2.95 -0.92 0.04
C LEU A 54 -3.65 -2.27 0.06
N THR A 55 -3.29 -3.16 0.99
CA THR A 55 -3.94 -4.48 1.14
C THR A 55 -5.43 -4.33 1.42
N ALA A 56 -5.83 -3.36 2.24
CA ALA A 56 -7.25 -3.07 2.49
C ALA A 56 -7.98 -2.55 1.23
N ASP A 57 -7.41 -1.63 0.44
CA ASP A 57 -8.02 -1.20 -0.86
C ASP A 57 -8.14 -2.35 -1.86
N LEU A 58 -7.13 -3.23 -1.93
CA LEU A 58 -7.13 -4.41 -2.80
C LEU A 58 -8.19 -5.44 -2.36
N LEU A 59 -8.38 -5.65 -1.05
CA LEU A 59 -9.47 -6.45 -0.49
C LEU A 59 -10.84 -5.91 -0.91
N VAL A 60 -11.05 -4.59 -0.78
CA VAL A 60 -12.30 -3.92 -1.19
C VAL A 60 -12.54 -4.10 -2.69
N ARG A 61 -11.51 -3.94 -3.53
CA ARG A 61 -11.62 -4.15 -4.99
C ARG A 61 -11.97 -5.59 -5.36
N ALA A 62 -11.36 -6.58 -4.71
CA ALA A 62 -11.64 -8.00 -4.95
C ALA A 62 -13.09 -8.38 -4.56
N LEU A 63 -13.59 -7.82 -3.46
CA LEU A 63 -14.97 -7.97 -3.00
C LEU A 63 -15.97 -7.34 -3.98
N GLU A 64 -15.73 -6.11 -4.44
CA GLU A 64 -16.58 -5.42 -5.41
C GLU A 64 -16.57 -6.09 -6.79
N LEU A 65 -15.42 -6.61 -7.26
CA LEU A 65 -15.30 -7.43 -8.47
C LEU A 65 -16.08 -8.76 -8.39
N SER A 66 -16.53 -9.14 -7.20
CA SER A 66 -17.39 -10.29 -6.93
C SER A 66 -18.85 -9.90 -6.62
N GLY A 67 -19.13 -8.59 -6.54
CA GLY A 67 -20.44 -8.02 -6.29
C GLY A 67 -20.82 -7.86 -4.81
N THR A 68 -19.85 -7.94 -3.90
CA THR A 68 -20.07 -7.69 -2.48
C THR A 68 -19.98 -6.19 -2.19
N PRO A 69 -21.00 -5.56 -1.58
CA PRO A 69 -20.90 -4.16 -1.14
C PRO A 69 -19.98 -4.06 0.09
N VAL A 70 -19.12 -3.04 0.09
CA VAL A 70 -18.09 -2.86 1.12
C VAL A 70 -18.13 -1.46 1.70
N TRP A 71 -17.91 -1.35 3.01
CA TRP A 71 -17.65 -0.10 3.72
C TRP A 71 -16.23 -0.12 4.29
N THR A 72 -15.52 1.02 4.28
CA THR A 72 -14.12 1.08 4.72
C THR A 72 -13.94 2.09 5.85
N ILE A 73 -13.15 1.74 6.86
CA ILE A 73 -12.85 2.59 8.01
C ILE A 73 -11.34 2.59 8.24
N LEU A 74 -10.77 3.77 8.51
CA LEU A 74 -9.39 3.92 8.96
C LEU A 74 -9.32 4.25 10.45
N THR A 75 -8.62 3.40 11.20
CA THR A 75 -8.19 3.67 12.58
C THR A 75 -6.69 3.97 12.59
N ALA A 76 -6.33 5.25 12.67
CA ALA A 76 -4.95 5.70 12.78
C ALA A 76 -4.82 6.81 13.85
N PRO A 77 -4.23 6.53 15.03
CA PRO A 77 -4.17 7.51 16.12
C PRO A 77 -3.21 8.67 15.84
N HIS A 78 -2.32 8.54 14.86
CA HIS A 78 -1.25 9.49 14.57
C HIS A 78 -1.15 9.76 13.06
N ARG A 79 -0.90 11.03 12.68
CA ARG A 79 -0.58 11.48 11.30
C ARG A 79 -1.58 11.08 10.20
N GLN A 80 -2.83 10.79 10.57
CA GLN A 80 -3.88 10.29 9.68
C GLN A 80 -4.07 11.10 8.37
N ALA A 81 -4.02 12.44 8.43
CA ALA A 81 -4.19 13.28 7.24
C ALA A 81 -3.05 13.12 6.21
N GLU A 82 -1.81 12.96 6.68
CA GLU A 82 -0.64 12.76 5.81
C GLU A 82 -0.58 11.33 5.29
N LEU A 83 -0.97 10.35 6.12
CA LEU A 83 -1.13 8.96 5.69
C LEU A 83 -2.20 8.84 4.60
N ARG A 84 -3.32 9.55 4.74
CA ARG A 84 -4.35 9.68 3.68
C ARG A 84 -3.78 10.33 2.41
N ALA A 85 -3.02 11.42 2.53
CA ALA A 85 -2.41 12.07 1.36
C ALA A 85 -1.44 11.13 0.62
N ALA A 86 -0.54 10.46 1.33
CA ALA A 86 0.38 9.48 0.75
C ALA A 86 -0.36 8.26 0.16
N ALA A 87 -1.45 7.79 0.79
CA ALA A 87 -2.29 6.73 0.23
C ALA A 87 -2.96 7.14 -1.09
N THR A 88 -3.53 8.35 -1.17
CA THR A 88 -4.10 8.91 -2.41
C THR A 88 -3.07 8.95 -3.54
N THR A 89 -1.81 9.29 -3.24
CA THR A 89 -0.69 9.24 -4.20
C THR A 89 -0.48 7.82 -4.76
N LEU A 90 -0.73 6.76 -4.00
CA LEU A 90 -0.68 5.35 -4.43
C LEU A 90 -1.98 4.85 -5.11
N SER A 91 -2.91 5.74 -5.48
CA SER A 91 -4.24 5.38 -6.01
C SER A 91 -5.06 4.47 -5.07
N ILE A 92 -4.79 4.53 -3.76
CA ILE A 92 -5.59 3.90 -2.72
C ILE A 92 -6.86 4.75 -2.52
N ARG A 93 -8.01 4.09 -2.43
CA ARG A 93 -9.29 4.79 -2.22
C ARG A 93 -9.40 5.38 -0.81
N PRO A 94 -10.17 6.47 -0.62
CA PRO A 94 -10.36 7.05 0.70
C PRO A 94 -11.05 6.08 1.66
N PHE A 95 -10.68 6.18 2.94
CA PHE A 95 -11.27 5.44 4.06
C PHE A 95 -12.01 6.40 4.99
N GLU A 96 -13.21 6.01 5.43
CA GLU A 96 -14.04 6.80 6.32
C GLU A 96 -13.46 6.89 7.74
N ASP A 97 -13.88 7.90 8.49
CA ASP A 97 -13.43 8.13 9.87
C ASP A 97 -14.20 7.26 10.88
N GLY A 98 -13.47 6.41 11.61
CA GLY A 98 -14.07 5.46 12.57
C GLY A 98 -14.77 6.10 13.77
N ARG A 99 -14.55 7.40 14.02
CA ARG A 99 -15.20 8.13 15.13
C ARG A 99 -16.68 8.45 14.88
N ASP A 100 -17.10 8.56 13.63
CA ASP A 100 -18.44 9.10 13.31
C ASP A 100 -19.50 8.00 13.11
N LEU A 101 -19.11 6.72 13.03
CA LEU A 101 -19.95 5.69 12.42
C LEU A 101 -20.16 4.37 13.20
N ALA A 102 -19.62 4.23 14.41
CA ALA A 102 -19.69 2.99 15.19
C ALA A 102 -21.13 2.51 15.48
N SER A 103 -22.11 3.42 15.49
CA SER A 103 -23.50 3.16 15.92
C SER A 103 -24.47 2.80 14.78
N GLY A 104 -24.08 2.92 13.50
CA GLY A 104 -25.05 2.96 12.39
C GLY A 104 -25.18 1.70 11.51
N LEU A 105 -24.22 0.77 11.55
CA LEU A 105 -24.07 -0.27 10.50
C LEU A 105 -24.47 -1.70 10.91
N GLY A 106 -24.95 -1.92 12.13
CA GLY A 106 -25.53 -3.21 12.56
C GLY A 106 -24.62 -4.44 12.41
N GLU A 107 -25.22 -5.59 12.10
CA GLU A 107 -24.59 -6.93 12.01
C GLU A 107 -23.64 -7.13 10.81
N ALA A 108 -23.05 -6.06 10.26
CA ALA A 108 -22.09 -6.16 9.17
C ALA A 108 -20.85 -6.96 9.58
N GLN A 109 -20.43 -7.94 8.75
CA GLN A 109 -19.19 -8.69 8.99
C GLN A 109 -18.00 -7.72 8.92
N ALA A 110 -17.29 -7.56 10.02
CA ALA A 110 -16.04 -6.81 10.08
C ALA A 110 -14.85 -7.72 9.74
N ILE A 111 -13.92 -7.19 8.95
CA ILE A 111 -12.59 -7.78 8.69
C ILE A 111 -11.57 -6.71 9.05
N HIS A 112 -10.62 -7.08 9.90
CA HIS A 112 -9.61 -6.18 10.42
C HIS A 112 -8.29 -6.38 9.65
N VAL A 113 -7.81 -5.35 8.96
CA VAL A 113 -6.54 -5.37 8.24
C VAL A 113 -5.52 -4.60 9.07
N THR A 114 -4.48 -5.27 9.55
CA THR A 114 -3.63 -4.75 10.63
C THR A 114 -2.17 -5.20 10.44
N PRO A 115 -1.16 -4.41 10.88
CA PRO A 115 0.22 -4.87 10.90
C PRO A 115 0.43 -5.97 11.95
N GLU A 116 1.48 -6.75 11.78
CA GLU A 116 1.93 -7.72 12.78
C GLU A 116 2.15 -7.06 14.16
N GLY A 117 1.67 -7.71 15.23
CA GLY A 117 1.83 -7.24 16.62
C GLY A 117 0.86 -6.16 17.09
N ALA A 118 -0.05 -5.66 16.25
CA ALA A 118 -1.11 -4.74 16.67
C ALA A 118 -2.31 -5.49 17.27
N ASP A 119 -2.73 -5.08 18.47
CA ASP A 119 -3.84 -5.71 19.19
C ASP A 119 -5.20 -5.25 18.62
N VAL A 120 -6.01 -6.21 18.17
CA VAL A 120 -7.31 -5.95 17.52
C VAL A 120 -8.41 -6.42 18.45
N LEU A 121 -9.20 -5.47 18.97
CA LEU A 121 -10.27 -5.72 19.93
C LEU A 121 -11.64 -6.04 19.27
N GLY A 122 -11.81 -5.79 17.98
CA GLY A 122 -13.06 -6.02 17.25
C GLY A 122 -13.31 -7.50 16.90
N ALA A 123 -14.57 -7.92 16.83
CA ALA A 123 -14.94 -9.28 16.43
C ALA A 123 -14.92 -9.46 14.90
N GLY A 124 -14.45 -10.62 14.42
CA GLY A 124 -14.35 -10.95 12.99
C GLY A 124 -12.96 -11.45 12.59
N PRO A 125 -12.74 -11.81 11.31
CA PRO A 125 -11.43 -12.24 10.81
C PRO A 125 -10.36 -11.13 10.89
N VAL A 126 -9.11 -11.51 11.16
CA VAL A 126 -7.95 -10.62 11.12
C VAL A 126 -7.03 -10.97 9.96
N MET A 127 -6.84 -10.03 9.05
CA MET A 127 -5.87 -10.10 7.96
C MET A 127 -4.59 -9.38 8.39
N LEU A 128 -3.54 -10.15 8.71
CA LEU A 128 -2.21 -9.58 9.00
C LEU A 128 -1.51 -9.07 7.74
N VAL A 129 -0.81 -7.95 7.87
CA VAL A 129 0.09 -7.42 6.84
C VAL A 129 1.50 -7.35 7.40
N ALA A 130 2.41 -8.08 6.78
CA ALA A 130 3.80 -8.16 7.20
C ALA A 130 4.56 -6.85 6.89
N PRO A 131 5.61 -6.53 7.67
CA PRO A 131 6.27 -5.24 7.62
C PRO A 131 7.00 -4.96 6.29
N VAL A 132 7.09 -3.68 5.95
CA VAL A 132 7.94 -3.17 4.86
C VAL A 132 9.23 -2.63 5.46
N ARG A 133 10.38 -3.12 5.00
CA ARG A 133 11.71 -2.64 5.40
C ARG A 133 12.37 -1.93 4.23
N TRP A 134 12.59 -0.62 4.38
CA TRP A 134 13.46 0.12 3.47
C TRP A 134 14.93 -0.18 3.82
N ARG A 135 15.71 -0.60 2.82
CA ARG A 135 17.17 -0.51 2.86
C ARG A 135 17.58 0.69 2.04
N GLU A 136 18.29 1.62 2.66
CA GLU A 136 19.16 2.49 1.91
C GLU A 136 20.21 1.61 1.22
N GLY A 137 20.25 1.66 -0.11
CA GLY A 137 21.43 1.20 -0.83
C GLY A 137 22.63 2.08 -0.47
N PRO A 138 23.87 1.64 -0.74
CA PRO A 138 24.97 2.61 -0.78
C PRO A 138 24.55 3.71 -1.76
N ALA A 139 24.53 4.96 -1.30
CA ALA A 139 24.42 6.07 -2.24
C ALA A 139 25.61 5.96 -3.19
N ASP A 140 25.36 6.08 -4.50
CA ASP A 140 26.43 6.20 -5.51
C ASP A 140 27.10 7.58 -5.35
N GLY A 141 27.89 7.69 -4.29
CA GLY A 141 28.81 8.76 -4.00
C GLY A 141 30.19 8.13 -3.74
N PRO A 142 31.27 8.72 -4.25
CA PRO A 142 32.61 8.15 -4.05
C PRO A 142 32.90 8.03 -2.56
N ALA A 143 33.31 6.84 -2.13
CA ALA A 143 33.66 6.58 -0.73
C ALA A 143 34.68 7.64 -0.26
N PRO A 144 34.47 8.28 0.91
CA PRO A 144 35.40 9.30 1.39
C PRO A 144 36.76 8.66 1.62
N ALA A 145 37.74 9.06 0.81
CA ALA A 145 39.12 8.64 0.97
C ALA A 145 39.59 9.02 2.38
N GLY A 146 40.17 8.04 3.09
CA GLY A 146 40.61 8.25 4.47
C GLY A 146 41.64 9.38 4.55
N ALA A 147 41.37 10.36 5.43
CA ALA A 147 42.33 11.41 5.79
C ALA A 147 42.97 11.06 7.15
N PRO A 148 44.27 11.37 7.36
CA PRO A 148 45.08 10.73 8.40
C PRO A 148 44.99 11.38 9.78
N THR A 149 45.54 10.67 10.76
CA THR A 149 45.74 11.14 12.14
C THR A 149 46.86 12.17 12.27
N SER A 150 46.56 13.29 12.93
CA SER A 150 47.51 14.12 13.68
C SER A 150 46.76 14.64 14.92
N GLY A 151 47.34 14.75 16.11
CA GLY A 151 48.76 14.97 16.45
C GLY A 151 48.80 16.29 17.22
N GLY A 152 48.90 16.22 18.56
CA GLY A 152 48.45 17.32 19.42
C GLY A 152 49.43 18.47 19.62
N ALA A 153 48.94 19.56 20.24
CA ALA A 153 49.72 20.54 20.99
C ALA A 153 48.81 21.35 21.95
N GLU A 154 49.36 21.72 23.12
CA GLU A 154 48.76 22.48 24.23
C GLU A 154 49.83 23.50 24.74
N PRO A 155 49.53 24.39 25.71
CA PRO A 155 48.59 25.50 25.75
C PRO A 155 49.35 26.81 25.37
N PRO A 156 49.69 27.83 26.21
CA PRO A 156 49.08 28.50 27.39
C PRO A 156 48.05 29.60 26.97
N GLY A 157 47.43 30.42 27.84
CA GLY A 157 47.43 30.52 29.31
C GLY A 157 47.59 31.97 29.82
N GLY A 158 46.61 32.53 30.56
CA GLY A 158 46.62 33.90 31.09
C GLY A 158 45.39 34.20 31.98
N ALA A 159 45.55 35.01 33.04
CA ALA A 159 44.63 35.02 34.19
C ALA A 159 44.09 36.42 34.61
N GLY A 160 43.01 36.41 35.41
CA GLY A 160 42.72 37.42 36.43
C GLY A 160 41.59 38.43 36.16
N GLY A 161 40.70 38.62 37.15
CA GLY A 161 39.71 39.73 37.12
C GLY A 161 38.42 39.50 37.91
N THR A 162 38.46 39.53 39.25
CA THR A 162 37.26 39.53 40.12
C THR A 162 36.77 40.95 40.42
N GLY A 163 35.45 41.18 40.42
CA GLY A 163 34.82 42.42 40.93
C GLY A 163 33.28 42.44 40.77
N PRO A 164 32.47 42.62 41.84
CA PRO A 164 31.00 42.49 41.78
C PRO A 164 30.23 43.82 41.70
N GLY A 165 28.96 43.78 41.26
CA GLY A 165 28.02 44.91 41.33
C GLY A 165 26.56 44.55 40.98
N VAL A 166 25.64 44.80 41.93
CA VAL A 166 24.16 44.61 41.94
C VAL A 166 23.62 45.66 42.95
N PRO A 167 22.36 46.19 42.94
CA PRO A 167 21.18 45.99 42.07
C PRO A 167 20.94 47.23 41.16
N ASP A 168 19.76 47.65 40.66
CA ASP A 168 18.32 47.28 40.80
C ASP A 168 17.51 47.78 39.56
N GLY A 169 16.20 47.53 39.48
CA GLY A 169 15.31 48.21 38.50
C GLY A 169 13.99 47.52 38.11
N THR A 170 12.94 47.76 38.89
CA THR A 170 11.51 47.46 38.70
C THR A 170 10.90 47.51 37.27
N ALA A 171 9.93 46.62 37.01
CA ALA A 171 9.06 46.50 35.81
C ALA A 171 7.96 47.62 35.72
N PRO A 172 6.91 47.58 34.86
CA PRO A 172 6.54 46.65 33.77
C PRO A 172 6.11 47.33 32.44
N GLY A 173 5.79 46.54 31.41
CA GLY A 173 5.17 47.07 30.17
C GLY A 173 4.68 45.98 29.22
N ALA A 174 3.39 45.62 29.30
CA ALA A 174 2.79 44.66 28.38
C ALA A 174 2.39 45.34 27.05
N SER A 175 2.74 44.73 25.92
CA SER A 175 2.05 44.92 24.64
C SER A 175 2.05 43.60 23.89
N GLY A 176 0.85 43.09 23.58
CA GLY A 176 0.68 41.73 23.08
C GLY A 176 0.97 41.62 21.59
N ALA A 177 2.14 41.10 21.23
CA ALA A 177 2.32 40.43 19.95
C ALA A 177 1.80 38.99 20.10
N GLY A 178 0.68 38.68 19.45
CA GLY A 178 0.06 37.35 19.46
C GLY A 178 0.99 36.31 18.86
N THR A 179 1.82 35.70 19.70
CA THR A 179 2.66 34.58 19.30
C THR A 179 1.74 33.39 19.06
N ALA A 180 1.47 33.10 17.79
CA ALA A 180 0.75 31.89 17.40
C ALA A 180 1.43 30.69 18.08
N PRO A 181 0.67 29.74 18.67
CA PRO A 181 1.26 28.62 19.39
C PRO A 181 2.27 27.93 18.46
N GLY A 182 3.51 27.86 18.93
CA GLY A 182 4.63 27.36 18.14
C GLY A 182 4.24 26.02 17.56
N ARG A 183 4.16 25.96 16.23
CA ARG A 183 3.84 24.74 15.50
C ARG A 183 5.02 23.81 15.74
N THR A 184 4.94 22.98 16.78
CA THR A 184 5.92 21.93 17.06
C THR A 184 6.12 21.20 15.74
N PRO A 185 7.36 21.10 15.23
CA PRO A 185 7.61 20.32 14.03
C PRO A 185 7.09 18.92 14.34
N GLY A 186 6.01 18.52 13.65
CA GLY A 186 5.51 17.16 13.80
C GLY A 186 6.65 16.20 13.45
N PRO A 187 6.73 15.00 14.07
CA PRO A 187 7.80 14.04 13.79
C PRO A 187 8.08 13.95 12.29
N ALA A 188 9.34 14.08 11.87
CA ALA A 188 9.66 14.16 10.44
C ALA A 188 9.04 12.97 9.69
N ALA A 189 8.53 13.21 8.49
CA ALA A 189 8.05 12.12 7.65
C ALA A 189 9.18 11.09 7.47
N HIS A 190 8.85 9.80 7.52
CA HIS A 190 9.83 8.71 7.48
C HIS A 190 10.79 8.92 6.28
N PRO A 191 12.13 8.94 6.47
CA PRO A 191 13.07 9.55 5.53
C PRO A 191 13.05 8.95 4.12
N ALA A 192 12.65 7.69 3.98
CA ALA A 192 12.45 7.03 2.69
C ALA A 192 11.26 7.54 1.85
N PHE A 193 10.30 8.29 2.43
CA PHE A 193 9.03 8.65 1.75
C PHE A 193 9.23 9.43 0.43
N PRO A 194 10.11 10.43 0.32
CA PRO A 194 10.37 11.11 -0.95
C PRO A 194 10.84 10.17 -2.07
N VAL A 195 11.60 9.13 -1.73
CA VAL A 195 12.07 8.11 -2.69
C VAL A 195 10.96 7.12 -3.02
N LEU A 196 10.26 6.61 -2.00
CA LEU A 196 9.16 5.66 -2.13
C LEU A 196 7.99 6.23 -2.96
N LEU A 197 7.68 7.52 -2.80
CA LEU A 197 6.56 8.19 -3.48
C LEU A 197 6.95 8.84 -4.82
N ALA A 198 8.20 8.69 -5.28
CA ALA A 198 8.66 9.26 -6.56
C ALA A 198 8.00 8.60 -7.78
N ASP A 199 7.81 7.27 -7.76
CA ASP A 199 6.94 6.53 -8.67
C ASP A 199 5.94 5.70 -7.85
N PRO A 200 4.72 6.24 -7.60
CA PRO A 200 3.73 5.56 -6.78
C PRO A 200 3.21 4.25 -7.39
N ALA A 201 3.21 4.15 -8.72
CA ALA A 201 2.77 2.94 -9.41
C ALA A 201 3.83 1.84 -9.28
N ALA A 202 5.12 2.18 -9.41
CA ALA A 202 6.23 1.25 -9.18
C ALA A 202 6.25 0.77 -7.72
N LEU A 203 6.06 1.65 -6.74
CA LEU A 203 5.91 1.24 -5.34
C LEU A 203 4.72 0.30 -5.15
N ARG A 204 3.55 0.62 -5.72
CA ARG A 204 2.36 -0.24 -5.65
C ARG A 204 2.64 -1.62 -6.24
N LEU A 205 3.28 -1.70 -7.42
CA LEU A 205 3.68 -2.98 -8.01
C LEU A 205 4.69 -3.75 -7.15
N ALA A 206 5.68 -3.06 -6.57
CA ALA A 206 6.68 -3.69 -5.69
C ALA A 206 6.03 -4.30 -4.43
N LEU A 207 5.07 -3.59 -3.81
CA LEU A 207 4.30 -4.09 -2.66
C LEU A 207 3.37 -5.25 -3.03
N CYS A 208 2.74 -5.23 -4.22
CA CYS A 208 1.92 -6.31 -4.75
C CYS A 208 2.72 -7.55 -5.20
N SER A 209 4.04 -7.42 -5.41
CA SER A 209 4.91 -8.51 -5.86
C SER A 209 5.34 -9.47 -4.73
N VAL A 210 4.91 -9.23 -3.49
CA VAL A 210 5.22 -10.04 -2.30
C VAL A 210 3.93 -10.39 -1.57
N PRO A 211 3.69 -11.66 -1.17
CA PRO A 211 2.50 -12.05 -0.43
C PRO A 211 2.27 -11.17 0.80
N ARG A 212 1.02 -10.83 1.10
CA ARG A 212 0.67 -9.89 2.21
C ARG A 212 1.25 -10.31 3.57
N GLY A 213 1.39 -11.61 3.80
CA GLY A 213 1.95 -12.22 5.02
C GLY A 213 3.49 -12.29 5.06
N GLU A 214 4.19 -11.91 3.99
CA GLU A 214 5.65 -11.91 3.92
C GLU A 214 6.24 -10.50 3.96
N ALA A 215 7.33 -10.30 4.70
CA ALA A 215 7.93 -8.97 4.88
C ALA A 215 8.63 -8.48 3.59
N VAL A 216 8.20 -7.33 3.08
CA VAL A 216 8.80 -6.71 1.88
C VAL A 216 10.13 -6.07 2.26
N ARG A 217 11.16 -6.27 1.43
CA ARG A 217 12.41 -5.50 1.45
C ARG A 217 12.43 -4.59 0.22
N LEU A 218 12.47 -3.29 0.42
CA LEU A 218 12.54 -2.30 -0.65
C LEU A 218 13.90 -1.61 -0.63
N ASP A 219 14.45 -1.39 -1.82
CA ASP A 219 15.56 -0.49 -2.11
C ASP A 219 15.33 0.15 -3.49
N SER A 220 16.25 1.02 -3.92
CA SER A 220 16.14 1.70 -5.22
C SER A 220 16.18 0.76 -6.43
N ALA A 221 16.82 -0.42 -6.32
CA ALA A 221 16.88 -1.38 -7.42
C ALA A 221 15.52 -2.08 -7.59
N VAL A 222 14.90 -2.52 -6.49
CA VAL A 222 13.54 -3.12 -6.49
C VAL A 222 12.51 -2.14 -7.08
N LEU A 223 12.58 -0.85 -6.72
CA LEU A 223 11.70 0.17 -7.30
C LEU A 223 11.99 0.40 -8.80
N GLY A 224 13.26 0.43 -9.20
CA GLY A 224 13.67 0.56 -10.60
C GLY A 224 13.19 -0.60 -11.49
N GLU A 225 13.29 -1.84 -10.99
CA GLU A 225 12.75 -3.03 -11.67
C GLU A 225 11.23 -2.98 -11.83
N ALA A 226 10.51 -2.53 -10.79
CA ALA A 226 9.07 -2.34 -10.85
C ALA A 226 8.67 -1.26 -11.88
N ALA A 227 9.35 -0.12 -11.87
CA ALA A 227 9.13 0.96 -12.85
C ALA A 227 9.41 0.48 -14.29
N ALA A 228 10.52 -0.24 -14.53
CA ALA A 228 10.85 -0.81 -15.83
C ALA A 228 9.81 -1.84 -16.30
N ARG A 229 9.26 -2.65 -15.39
CA ARG A 229 8.17 -3.61 -15.67
C ARG A 229 6.89 -2.89 -16.07
N LEU A 230 6.50 -1.83 -15.37
CA LEU A 230 5.33 -1.01 -15.72
C LEU A 230 5.51 -0.32 -17.07
N ALA A 231 6.68 0.26 -17.34
CA ALA A 231 6.98 0.91 -18.62
C ALA A 231 7.02 -0.10 -19.80
N ARG A 232 7.30 -1.39 -19.55
CA ARG A 232 7.12 -2.45 -20.54
C ARG A 232 5.64 -2.77 -20.75
N TRP A 233 4.89 -2.99 -19.67
CA TRP A 233 3.47 -3.34 -19.72
C TRP A 233 2.59 -2.25 -20.33
N ARG A 234 2.77 -0.97 -19.97
CA ARG A 234 1.99 0.15 -20.56
C ARG A 234 2.22 0.26 -22.07
N ARG A 235 3.47 0.15 -22.54
CA ARG A 235 3.79 0.08 -23.98
C ARG A 235 3.19 -1.14 -24.67
N ALA A 236 3.17 -2.31 -24.02
CA ALA A 236 2.53 -3.50 -24.57
C ALA A 236 1.01 -3.32 -24.69
N VAL A 237 0.35 -2.81 -23.65
CA VAL A 237 -1.09 -2.47 -23.62
C VAL A 237 -1.45 -1.45 -24.71
N ALA A 238 -0.66 -0.38 -24.86
CA ALA A 238 -0.82 0.60 -25.94
C ALA A 238 -0.54 0.01 -27.34
N GLY A 239 0.30 -1.02 -27.42
CA GLY A 239 0.47 -1.87 -28.59
C GLY A 239 -0.81 -2.62 -28.96
N TRP A 240 -1.32 -3.40 -28.02
CA TRP A 240 -2.48 -4.28 -28.18
C TRP A 240 -3.79 -3.53 -28.41
N ALA A 241 -3.94 -2.33 -27.81
CA ALA A 241 -5.13 -1.48 -27.97
C ALA A 241 -5.38 -0.99 -29.41
N ARG A 242 -4.40 -1.15 -30.32
CA ARG A 242 -4.58 -0.86 -31.77
C ARG A 242 -5.25 -2.00 -32.53
N GLN A 243 -5.46 -3.16 -31.91
CA GLN A 243 -6.15 -4.31 -32.50
C GLN A 243 -7.62 -4.35 -32.04
N PRO A 244 -8.53 -4.98 -32.80
CA PRO A 244 -9.92 -5.13 -32.38
C PRO A 244 -10.03 -5.84 -31.03
N SER A 245 -10.78 -5.26 -30.09
CA SER A 245 -11.01 -5.84 -28.75
C SER A 245 -11.60 -7.26 -28.86
N ARG A 246 -11.18 -8.13 -27.93
CA ARG A 246 -11.65 -9.52 -27.79
C ARG A 246 -11.87 -9.81 -26.31
N PRO A 247 -12.93 -10.53 -25.93
CA PRO A 247 -13.20 -10.81 -24.53
C PRO A 247 -12.05 -11.56 -23.86
N VAL A 248 -11.81 -11.27 -22.57
CA VAL A 248 -10.90 -12.06 -21.72
C VAL A 248 -11.32 -13.53 -21.76
N PRO A 249 -10.44 -14.47 -22.13
CA PRO A 249 -10.75 -15.89 -22.16
C PRO A 249 -11.16 -16.41 -20.78
N ASP A 250 -12.16 -17.28 -20.72
CA ASP A 250 -12.71 -17.75 -19.45
C ASP A 250 -11.69 -18.47 -18.56
N GLU A 251 -10.75 -19.21 -19.15
CA GLU A 251 -9.63 -19.85 -18.44
C GLU A 251 -8.69 -18.81 -17.79
N VAL A 252 -8.36 -17.73 -18.52
CA VAL A 252 -7.52 -16.64 -17.99
C VAL A 252 -8.26 -15.89 -16.88
N ARG A 253 -9.56 -15.64 -17.08
CA ARG A 253 -10.45 -15.04 -16.07
C ARG A 253 -10.55 -15.92 -14.82
N ALA A 254 -10.66 -17.23 -14.97
CA ALA A 254 -10.74 -18.19 -13.87
C ALA A 254 -9.42 -18.24 -13.09
N ARG A 255 -8.27 -18.29 -13.77
CA ARG A 255 -6.93 -18.24 -13.13
C ARG A 255 -6.68 -16.93 -12.37
N LEU A 256 -7.00 -15.78 -12.98
CA LEU A 256 -6.94 -14.47 -12.32
C LEU A 256 -7.80 -14.45 -11.06
N ARG A 257 -9.04 -14.92 -11.19
CA ARG A 257 -10.03 -14.97 -10.10
C ARG A 257 -9.57 -15.88 -8.96
N ALA A 258 -9.13 -17.10 -9.27
CA ALA A 258 -8.65 -18.06 -8.28
C ALA A 258 -7.49 -17.51 -7.45
N ALA A 259 -6.54 -16.81 -8.08
CA ALA A 259 -5.42 -16.19 -7.39
C ALA A 259 -5.88 -15.14 -6.36
N TRP A 260 -6.63 -14.10 -6.76
CA TRP A 260 -7.04 -13.11 -5.77
C TRP A 260 -8.08 -13.63 -4.77
N GLU A 261 -8.85 -14.69 -5.10
CA GLU A 261 -9.80 -15.31 -4.17
C GLU A 261 -9.15 -16.24 -3.14
N ASP A 262 -7.91 -16.67 -3.38
CA ASP A 262 -7.08 -17.39 -2.40
C ASP A 262 -6.21 -16.37 -1.65
N ASP A 263 -6.75 -15.81 -0.57
CA ASP A 263 -6.05 -14.93 0.38
C ASP A 263 -5.43 -13.63 -0.19
N LEU A 264 -5.94 -13.16 -1.33
CA LEU A 264 -5.33 -12.09 -2.14
C LEU A 264 -3.90 -12.46 -2.59
N ASP A 265 -3.73 -13.60 -3.26
CA ASP A 265 -2.48 -13.94 -3.96
C ASP A 265 -2.24 -13.03 -5.18
N LEU A 266 -1.76 -11.81 -4.90
CA LEU A 266 -1.35 -10.82 -5.90
C LEU A 266 -0.14 -11.29 -6.72
N PRO A 267 0.89 -11.97 -6.16
CA PRO A 267 1.89 -12.67 -6.97
C PRO A 267 1.27 -13.59 -8.02
N GLY A 268 0.32 -14.46 -7.66
CA GLY A 268 -0.42 -15.29 -8.60
C GLY A 268 -1.14 -14.51 -9.70
N VAL A 269 -1.77 -13.37 -9.37
CA VAL A 269 -2.36 -12.46 -10.37
C VAL A 269 -1.30 -11.91 -11.33
N LEU A 270 -0.15 -11.45 -10.81
CA LEU A 270 0.97 -10.94 -11.61
C LEU A 270 1.62 -12.04 -12.47
N ASP A 271 1.62 -13.29 -12.00
CA ASP A 271 2.09 -14.47 -12.74
C ASP A 271 1.17 -14.81 -13.91
N VAL A 272 -0.16 -14.72 -13.72
CA VAL A 272 -1.12 -14.85 -14.83
C VAL A 272 -0.88 -13.76 -15.87
N LEU A 273 -0.68 -12.50 -15.47
CA LEU A 273 -0.37 -11.40 -16.41
C LEU A 273 0.93 -11.66 -17.20
N ARG A 274 2.01 -12.12 -16.55
CA ARG A 274 3.24 -12.52 -17.26
C ARG A 274 2.97 -13.65 -18.27
N SER A 275 2.16 -14.64 -17.92
CA SER A 275 1.81 -15.73 -18.86
C SER A 275 1.01 -15.24 -20.07
N VAL A 276 0.16 -14.24 -19.89
CA VAL A 276 -0.66 -13.59 -20.93
C VAL A 276 0.17 -12.73 -21.87
N GLU A 277 1.18 -12.03 -21.34
CA GLU A 277 2.14 -11.24 -22.11
C GLU A 277 2.88 -12.08 -23.16
N SER A 278 3.24 -13.33 -22.81
CA SER A 278 4.03 -14.23 -23.65
C SER A 278 3.23 -15.31 -24.39
N ALA A 279 1.92 -15.46 -24.15
CA ALA A 279 1.12 -16.55 -24.72
C ALA A 279 0.96 -16.40 -26.25
N PRO A 280 1.56 -17.27 -27.10
CA PRO A 280 1.68 -17.01 -28.54
C PRO A 280 0.32 -16.95 -29.25
N ASP A 281 -0.60 -17.85 -28.90
CA ASP A 281 -1.90 -18.01 -29.57
C ASP A 281 -3.00 -17.06 -29.05
N LEU A 282 -2.69 -16.20 -28.09
CA LEU A 282 -3.66 -15.27 -27.51
C LEU A 282 -3.72 -13.96 -28.33
N PRO A 283 -4.88 -13.59 -28.92
CA PRO A 283 -5.00 -12.36 -29.69
C PRO A 283 -4.73 -11.11 -28.85
N ASP A 284 -4.09 -10.11 -29.45
CA ASP A 284 -3.76 -8.84 -28.79
C ASP A 284 -4.96 -8.18 -28.11
N GLY A 285 -6.12 -8.12 -28.77
CA GLY A 285 -7.34 -7.58 -28.18
C GLY A 285 -7.76 -8.29 -26.88
N ALA A 286 -7.45 -9.58 -26.73
CA ALA A 286 -7.70 -10.34 -25.52
C ALA A 286 -6.61 -10.12 -24.46
N ARG A 287 -5.34 -9.92 -24.86
CA ARG A 287 -4.27 -9.47 -23.96
C ARG A 287 -4.61 -8.12 -23.34
N PHE A 288 -5.04 -7.16 -24.17
CA PHE A 288 -5.52 -5.83 -23.76
C PHE A 288 -6.64 -5.92 -22.72
N GLU A 289 -7.77 -6.58 -23.05
CA GLU A 289 -8.90 -6.71 -22.13
C GLU A 289 -8.51 -7.45 -20.84
N THR A 290 -7.56 -8.38 -20.89
CA THR A 290 -7.07 -9.09 -19.70
C THR A 290 -6.32 -8.14 -18.76
N TYR A 291 -5.43 -7.31 -19.32
CA TYR A 291 -4.67 -6.32 -18.55
C TYR A 291 -5.60 -5.27 -17.95
N VAL A 292 -6.56 -4.74 -18.73
CA VAL A 292 -7.58 -3.80 -18.24
C VAL A 292 -8.46 -4.43 -17.16
N TYR A 293 -8.84 -5.70 -17.31
CA TYR A 293 -9.63 -6.42 -16.30
C TYR A 293 -8.88 -6.59 -14.97
N ALA A 294 -7.59 -6.96 -15.03
CA ALA A 294 -6.75 -7.06 -13.84
C ALA A 294 -6.45 -5.69 -13.20
N ASP A 295 -6.33 -4.61 -13.99
CA ASP A 295 -6.05 -3.27 -13.48
C ASP A 295 -7.18 -2.70 -12.60
N ARG A 296 -8.41 -3.22 -12.73
CA ARG A 296 -9.52 -2.90 -11.82
C ARG A 296 -9.23 -3.31 -10.37
N LEU A 297 -8.52 -4.43 -10.20
CA LEU A 297 -7.98 -4.87 -8.91
C LEU A 297 -6.67 -4.14 -8.61
N LEU A 298 -5.68 -4.23 -9.51
CA LEU A 298 -4.31 -3.85 -9.20
C LEU A 298 -4.08 -2.32 -9.16
N ALA A 299 -4.86 -1.53 -9.89
CA ALA A 299 -4.77 -0.07 -10.02
C ALA A 299 -3.34 0.45 -10.25
N LEU A 300 -2.67 -0.15 -11.25
CA LEU A 300 -1.32 0.19 -11.70
C LEU A 300 -1.30 1.21 -12.85
N ASP A 301 -2.48 1.66 -13.31
CA ASP A 301 -2.62 2.62 -14.41
C ASP A 301 -1.96 2.07 -15.69
N LEU A 302 -2.40 0.87 -16.09
CA LEU A 302 -1.82 0.13 -17.22
C LEU A 302 -2.25 0.71 -18.58
N ALA A 303 -3.34 1.46 -18.59
CA ALA A 303 -3.89 2.17 -19.76
C ALA A 303 -3.33 3.60 -19.94
N ARG A 304 -2.34 4.03 -19.14
CA ARG A 304 -1.78 5.39 -19.16
C ARG A 304 -1.27 5.85 -20.52
N ASP A 305 -0.63 4.95 -21.26
CA ASP A 305 0.04 5.24 -22.54
C ASP A 305 -0.92 5.07 -23.74
N LEU A 306 -2.24 4.92 -23.51
CA LEU A 306 -3.22 4.86 -24.58
C LEU A 306 -3.36 6.21 -25.27
N GLY A 307 -3.07 6.24 -26.58
CA GLY A 307 -3.16 7.45 -27.39
C GLY A 307 -1.96 8.39 -27.26
N SER A 308 -0.94 8.07 -26.46
CA SER A 308 0.34 8.78 -26.53
C SER A 308 1.03 8.47 -27.87
N LEU A 309 1.31 9.50 -28.66
CA LEU A 309 2.20 9.39 -29.80
C LEU A 309 3.62 9.12 -29.28
N ALA A 310 4.20 8.00 -29.69
CA ALA A 310 5.57 7.60 -29.36
C ALA A 310 6.59 8.28 -30.28
#